data_AF-A0A931NI25-F1
#
_entry.id   AF-A0A931NI25-F1
#
_cell.length_a   1.000
_cell.length_b   1.000
_cell.length_c   1.000
_cell.angle_alpha   90.00
_cell.angle_beta   90.00
_cell.angle_gamma   90.00
#
_symmetry.space_group_name_H-M   'P 1'
#
loop_
_entity.id
_entity.type
_entity.pdbx_description
1 polymer ?
#
loop_
_entity_poly.entity_id
_entity_poly.type
_entity_poly.pdbx_seq_one_letter_code
_entity_poly.pdbx_strand_id
1 'polypeptide(L)'
;MTQPHVTAPASASKPALADTTKPEKLHGVTDCKIKVPRKVTYVLHTPSKASLEMPYAVAVNGVVDPRYSNKPAQLSGGGGKVEVVVQCGDKVSLYLNSDAHPDYRQHPVYAVTPTARDVRVTIREKKGKHADADTPVLKAKEGGTDKATSKRPEIDEYDAPLTGDIWMKVSHKYTEAEVAALVPSDTGPEVLAAVKKIYAGLKDKSLNLIVPAKGDKPDMKISVVFEDANNPLNNITDFDLLRDGLPRVHPAGFASMFNSALTAQVSRLNVTSNWRPMEGSIAHRAGLGLDVNFVDDVRMNRQELANPKMHNKNDDDNVSAEERKLYEAFLETRDEHETAKDASAAAAKAEKEACAALKAAQAKQAAAKTDAQKAAAAAAVEAKQEAANQATTAKEKAEKAANSASKKRRAAEDAWADEKSAREPARVTAFRGALLKCMCVEQLFDPWYMDVNTQDKAPPTHNKQLDDNEKLHSHHLHITVHEPKIR
;
A
#
# COMPACT_ATOMS: atom_id res chain seq x y z
N MET A 1 -1.14 108.47 15.51
CA MET A 1 -2.02 109.33 14.69
C MET A 1 -2.63 108.47 13.61
N THR A 2 -3.95 108.59 13.43
CA THR A 2 -4.76 108.18 12.26
C THR A 2 -4.78 106.71 11.80
N GLN A 3 -5.85 106.02 12.22
CA GLN A 3 -6.71 105.11 11.43
C GLN A 3 -7.11 105.70 10.04
N PRO A 4 -7.94 105.04 9.18
CA PRO A 4 -8.13 103.63 8.77
C PRO A 4 -8.44 103.53 7.23
N HIS A 5 -9.28 102.54 6.84
CA HIS A 5 -10.09 102.36 5.60
C HIS A 5 -9.53 101.48 4.47
N VAL A 6 -10.04 100.24 4.29
CA VAL A 6 -11.27 99.79 3.56
C VAL A 6 -11.02 99.74 2.05
N THR A 7 -11.09 98.58 1.38
CA THR A 7 -12.32 98.03 0.77
C THR A 7 -12.10 96.59 0.24
N ALA A 8 -13.18 95.80 0.28
CA ALA A 8 -13.34 94.50 -0.38
C ALA A 8 -13.97 94.67 -1.79
N PRO A 9 -14.56 93.64 -2.43
CA PRO A 9 -13.96 92.61 -3.29
C PRO A 9 -14.57 92.62 -4.73
N ALA A 10 -14.01 91.88 -5.70
CA ALA A 10 -14.76 91.43 -6.87
C ALA A 10 -14.12 90.22 -7.56
N SER A 11 -14.98 89.28 -7.96
CA SER A 11 -14.70 87.95 -8.49
C SER A 11 -14.50 87.89 -10.00
N ALA A 12 -13.96 86.73 -10.40
CA ALA A 12 -14.23 85.97 -11.63
C ALA A 12 -13.31 86.17 -12.84
N SER A 13 -12.44 85.18 -13.06
CA SER A 13 -12.52 84.28 -14.23
C SER A 13 -11.46 83.18 -14.12
N LYS A 14 -11.88 81.91 -14.28
CA LYS A 14 -10.99 80.80 -14.65
C LYS A 14 -10.60 80.99 -16.12
N PRO A 15 -9.35 80.69 -16.54
CA PRO A 15 -9.15 79.37 -17.13
C PRO A 15 -7.74 78.75 -17.00
N ALA A 16 -7.75 77.44 -17.31
CA ALA A 16 -6.70 76.62 -17.91
C ALA A 16 -5.54 76.08 -17.06
N LEU A 17 -5.41 74.74 -17.17
CA LEU A 17 -4.32 73.91 -16.69
C LEU A 17 -2.98 74.32 -17.32
N ALA A 18 -1.92 74.32 -16.50
CA ALA A 18 -0.55 74.16 -16.97
C ALA A 18 0.23 73.27 -16.00
N ASP A 19 0.47 72.06 -16.50
CA ASP A 19 1.65 71.21 -16.40
C ASP A 19 2.43 71.07 -15.09
N THR A 20 2.44 69.81 -14.68
CA THR A 20 3.03 69.23 -13.48
C THR A 20 4.55 69.20 -13.51
N THR A 21 5.13 69.48 -12.35
CA THR A 21 6.54 69.43 -11.99
C THR A 21 7.20 68.05 -12.24
N LYS A 22 8.43 68.10 -12.77
CA LYS A 22 9.33 66.96 -13.00
C LYS A 22 9.65 66.21 -11.68
N PRO A 23 9.73 64.87 -11.67
CA PRO A 23 10.21 64.13 -10.50
C PRO A 23 11.74 64.13 -10.44
N GLU A 24 12.25 64.36 -9.24
CA GLU A 24 13.67 64.25 -8.87
C GLU A 24 14.17 62.81 -9.01
N LYS A 25 15.46 62.70 -9.36
CA LYS A 25 16.19 61.44 -9.51
C LYS A 25 16.26 60.68 -8.18
N LEU A 26 15.42 59.67 -8.02
CA LEU A 26 15.59 58.62 -7.01
C LEU A 26 16.83 57.78 -7.36
N HIS A 27 17.86 57.93 -6.54
CA HIS A 27 19.01 57.02 -6.50
C HIS A 27 18.55 55.63 -6.05
N GLY A 28 18.85 54.60 -6.85
CA GLY A 28 18.94 53.21 -6.40
C GLY A 28 17.62 52.50 -6.12
N VAL A 29 16.72 52.37 -7.10
CA VAL A 29 15.74 51.28 -7.08
C VAL A 29 16.47 50.01 -7.53
N THR A 30 16.97 49.23 -6.58
CA THR A 30 17.34 47.84 -6.86
C THR A 30 16.03 47.12 -7.17
N ASP A 31 15.84 46.66 -8.40
CA ASP A 31 14.74 45.78 -8.76
C ASP A 31 14.76 44.56 -7.83
N CYS A 32 13.90 44.58 -6.81
CA CYS A 32 13.67 43.40 -6.01
C CYS A 32 12.87 42.44 -6.90
N LYS A 33 13.56 41.51 -7.56
CA LYS A 33 12.91 40.39 -8.26
C LYS A 33 12.17 39.57 -7.20
N ILE A 34 10.93 39.97 -6.90
CA ILE A 34 10.03 39.17 -6.07
C ILE A 34 9.83 37.87 -6.83
N LYS A 35 10.51 36.81 -6.38
CA LYS A 35 10.22 35.46 -6.86
C LYS A 35 8.83 35.14 -6.36
N VAL A 36 7.89 34.99 -7.29
CA VAL A 36 6.52 34.65 -6.93
C VAL A 36 6.48 33.16 -6.62
N PRO A 37 5.93 32.74 -5.46
CA PRO A 37 5.77 31.32 -5.16
C PRO A 37 4.89 30.62 -6.20
N ARG A 38 5.20 29.35 -6.46
CA ARG A 38 4.49 28.47 -7.38
C ARG A 38 4.25 27.12 -6.76
N LYS A 39 3.05 26.60 -6.95
CA LYS A 39 2.70 25.25 -6.53
C LYS A 39 3.11 24.26 -7.63
N VAL A 40 3.77 23.19 -7.23
CA VAL A 40 4.01 22.00 -8.06
C VAL A 40 3.23 20.85 -7.45
N THR A 41 2.36 20.24 -8.25
CA THR A 41 1.55 19.07 -7.87
C THR A 41 1.93 17.87 -8.73
N TYR A 42 2.39 16.79 -8.12
CA TYR A 42 2.50 15.48 -8.78
C TYR A 42 1.27 14.65 -8.47
N VAL A 43 0.77 13.90 -9.46
CA VAL A 43 -0.36 12.97 -9.31
C VAL A 43 0.05 11.60 -9.84
N LEU A 44 -0.05 10.55 -9.03
CA LEU A 44 0.35 9.20 -9.42
C LEU A 44 -0.85 8.34 -9.80
N HIS A 45 -0.77 7.67 -10.95
CA HIS A 45 -1.72 6.65 -11.38
C HIS A 45 -1.01 5.33 -11.73
N THR A 46 -1.26 4.28 -10.94
CA THR A 46 -0.77 2.92 -11.15
C THR A 46 -1.96 1.97 -11.39
N PRO A 47 -2.51 1.90 -12.61
CA PRO A 47 -3.65 1.02 -12.93
C PRO A 47 -3.41 -0.45 -12.60
N SER A 48 -2.17 -0.94 -12.52
CA SER A 48 -1.88 -2.30 -12.06
C SER A 48 -2.29 -2.55 -10.60
N LYS A 49 -2.25 -1.51 -9.76
CA LYS A 49 -2.60 -1.56 -8.34
C LYS A 49 -2.90 -0.16 -7.84
N ALA A 50 -4.18 0.22 -7.84
CA ALA A 50 -4.60 1.55 -7.37
C ALA A 50 -4.36 1.75 -5.87
N SER A 51 -4.37 0.68 -5.07
CA SER A 51 -4.05 0.72 -3.63
C SER A 51 -2.55 0.61 -3.32
N LEU A 52 -1.68 0.78 -4.32
CA LEU A 52 -0.23 0.82 -4.09
C LEU A 52 0.12 2.06 -3.27
N GLU A 53 0.87 1.88 -2.20
CA GLU A 53 1.46 2.99 -1.45
C GLU A 53 2.95 3.07 -1.80
N MET A 54 3.32 4.00 -2.67
CA MET A 54 4.69 4.14 -3.17
C MET A 54 5.48 5.12 -2.30
N PRO A 55 6.64 4.72 -1.76
CA PRO A 55 7.53 5.64 -1.05
C PRO A 55 7.98 6.81 -1.95
N TYR A 56 8.07 8.02 -1.40
CA TYR A 56 8.63 9.16 -2.10
C TYR A 56 9.31 10.18 -1.18
N ALA A 57 10.23 10.95 -1.78
CA ALA A 57 10.79 12.16 -1.19
C ALA A 57 10.90 13.26 -2.25
N VAL A 58 10.73 14.51 -1.83
CA VAL A 58 10.81 15.68 -2.74
C VAL A 58 12.18 16.34 -2.60
N ALA A 59 12.77 16.71 -3.73
CA ALA A 59 13.94 17.57 -3.78
C ALA A 59 13.66 18.87 -4.51
N VAL A 60 14.18 19.97 -3.97
CA VAL A 60 14.14 21.31 -4.57
C VAL A 60 15.58 21.76 -4.79
N ASN A 61 15.92 22.08 -6.04
CA ASN A 61 17.28 22.42 -6.47
C ASN A 61 18.33 21.38 -6.05
N GLY A 62 17.95 20.10 -6.07
CA GLY A 62 18.82 18.98 -5.67
C GLY A 62 18.89 18.73 -4.16
N VAL A 63 18.28 19.59 -3.33
CA VAL A 63 18.24 19.42 -1.87
C VAL A 63 16.93 18.76 -1.47
N VAL A 64 17.00 17.61 -0.78
CA VAL A 64 15.83 16.90 -0.28
C VAL A 64 15.20 17.68 0.88
N ASP A 65 13.88 17.80 0.87
CA ASP A 65 13.12 18.44 1.95
C ASP A 65 13.39 17.72 3.30
N PRO A 66 13.75 18.45 4.38
CA PRO A 66 14.09 17.87 5.67
C PRO A 66 13.04 16.94 6.29
N ARG A 67 11.76 17.08 5.88
CA ARG A 67 10.68 16.17 6.31
C ARG A 67 10.93 14.71 5.91
N TYR A 68 11.77 14.46 4.90
CA TYR A 68 12.14 13.12 4.44
C TYR A 68 13.50 12.64 4.96
N SER A 69 14.08 13.33 5.94
CA SER A 69 15.41 12.97 6.50
C SER A 69 15.45 11.59 7.12
N ASN A 70 14.38 11.18 7.81
CA ASN A 70 14.33 9.90 8.52
C ASN A 70 13.67 8.78 7.71
N LYS A 71 12.63 9.11 6.94
CA LYS A 71 11.89 8.16 6.11
C LYS A 71 11.11 8.88 5.00
N PRO A 72 10.84 8.22 3.86
CA PRO A 72 9.98 8.77 2.81
C PRO A 72 8.52 8.87 3.28
N ALA A 73 7.73 9.69 2.60
CA ALA A 73 6.27 9.64 2.71
C ALA A 73 5.70 8.60 1.74
N GLN A 74 4.41 8.28 1.86
CA GLN A 74 3.72 7.31 1.01
C GLN A 74 2.78 8.01 0.04
N LEU A 75 2.80 7.58 -1.23
CA LEU A 75 2.01 8.14 -2.32
C LEU A 75 1.09 7.06 -2.88
N SER A 76 -0.21 7.27 -2.72
CA SER A 76 -1.21 6.34 -3.23
C SER A 76 -1.26 6.30 -4.76
N GLY A 77 -1.28 5.10 -5.32
CA GLY A 77 -1.35 4.80 -6.75
C GLY A 77 -2.68 5.11 -7.42
N GLY A 78 -3.73 5.39 -6.64
CA GLY A 78 -5.09 5.68 -7.08
C GLY A 78 -5.35 7.14 -7.44
N GLY A 79 -4.31 7.94 -7.69
CA GLY A 79 -4.40 9.40 -7.86
C GLY A 79 -3.92 10.19 -6.65
N GLY A 80 -3.08 9.60 -5.80
CA GLY A 80 -2.43 10.31 -4.69
C GLY A 80 -1.62 11.50 -5.18
N LYS A 81 -1.46 12.51 -4.32
CA LYS A 81 -0.84 13.79 -4.68
C LYS A 81 0.36 14.12 -3.81
N VAL A 82 1.37 14.71 -4.44
CA VAL A 82 2.47 15.40 -3.77
C VAL A 82 2.37 16.87 -4.11
N GLU A 83 2.28 17.74 -3.12
CA GLU A 83 2.19 19.19 -3.32
C GLU A 83 3.35 19.90 -2.60
N VAL A 84 4.05 20.77 -3.33
CA VAL A 84 5.12 21.62 -2.80
C VAL A 84 4.98 23.02 -3.36
N VAL A 85 5.27 24.03 -2.53
CA VAL A 85 5.34 25.43 -2.95
C VAL A 85 6.81 25.84 -3.00
N VAL A 86 7.25 26.30 -4.16
CA VAL A 86 8.64 26.69 -4.43
C VAL A 86 8.70 28.08 -5.05
N GLN A 87 9.90 28.66 -5.15
CA GLN A 87 10.06 29.91 -5.87
C GLN A 87 10.04 29.67 -7.38
N CYS A 88 9.50 30.62 -8.14
CA CYS A 88 9.66 30.63 -9.59
C CYS A 88 11.13 30.44 -9.98
N GLY A 89 11.40 29.48 -10.89
CA GLY A 89 12.73 29.09 -11.34
C GLY A 89 13.40 27.98 -10.52
N ASP A 90 12.85 27.56 -9.38
CA ASP A 90 13.36 26.40 -8.64
C ASP A 90 13.06 25.10 -9.41
N LYS A 91 14.00 24.16 -9.40
CA LYS A 91 13.82 22.82 -9.96
C LYS A 91 13.27 21.88 -8.91
N VAL A 92 12.13 21.26 -9.16
CA VAL A 92 11.49 20.28 -8.27
C VAL A 92 11.60 18.91 -8.91
N SER A 93 11.96 17.88 -8.15
CA SER A 93 12.02 16.48 -8.59
C SER A 93 11.60 15.53 -7.48
N LEU A 94 11.35 14.26 -7.82
CA LEU A 94 10.99 13.21 -6.88
C LEU A 94 12.07 12.12 -6.81
N TYR A 95 12.33 11.62 -5.62
CA TYR A 95 12.85 10.26 -5.41
C TYR A 95 11.66 9.35 -5.13
N LEU A 96 11.62 8.17 -5.74
CA LEU A 96 10.48 7.25 -5.65
C LEU A 96 10.94 5.87 -5.19
N ASN A 97 9.99 5.08 -4.68
CA ASN A 97 10.18 3.68 -4.32
C ASN A 97 11.40 3.48 -3.39
N SER A 98 12.22 2.41 -3.54
CA SER A 98 13.35 2.19 -2.63
C SER A 98 14.50 3.19 -2.81
N ASP A 99 14.60 3.90 -3.94
CA ASP A 99 15.53 5.03 -4.11
C ASP A 99 15.10 6.26 -3.28
N ALA A 100 13.86 6.30 -2.75
CA ALA A 100 13.44 7.34 -1.80
C ALA A 100 14.02 7.17 -0.38
N HIS A 101 14.67 6.03 -0.11
CA HIS A 101 15.33 5.74 1.15
C HIS A 101 16.40 6.78 1.50
N PRO A 102 16.46 7.31 2.74
CA PRO A 102 17.37 8.40 3.09
C PRO A 102 18.84 8.19 2.76
N ASP A 103 19.31 6.95 2.85
CA ASP A 103 20.73 6.63 2.68
C ASP A 103 21.11 6.33 1.21
N TYR A 104 20.13 6.16 0.30
CA TYR A 104 20.36 5.62 -1.05
C TYR A 104 19.83 6.49 -2.20
N ARG A 105 19.39 7.72 -1.94
CA ARG A 105 18.86 8.62 -2.98
C ARG A 105 19.89 8.94 -4.05
N GLN A 106 19.72 8.38 -5.24
CA GLN A 106 20.64 8.59 -6.35
C GLN A 106 19.94 9.11 -7.61
N HIS A 107 18.69 8.72 -7.85
CA HIS A 107 18.05 8.89 -9.15
C HIS A 107 16.78 9.73 -9.08
N PRO A 108 16.89 11.08 -8.95
CA PRO A 108 15.72 11.93 -9.00
C PRO A 108 15.06 11.86 -10.39
N VAL A 109 13.73 11.79 -10.40
CA VAL A 109 12.91 11.68 -11.62
C VAL A 109 11.87 12.80 -11.69
N TYR A 110 11.26 12.94 -12.87
CA TYR A 110 10.13 13.84 -13.13
C TYR A 110 10.40 15.32 -12.82
N ALA A 111 11.62 15.79 -13.08
CA ALA A 111 12.00 17.15 -12.75
C ALA A 111 11.22 18.19 -13.56
N VAL A 112 10.71 19.23 -12.89
CA VAL A 112 10.05 20.40 -13.50
C VAL A 112 10.54 21.70 -12.87
N THR A 113 10.45 22.79 -13.63
CA THR A 113 10.84 24.14 -13.17
C THR A 113 9.65 25.09 -13.39
N PRO A 114 8.80 25.34 -12.37
CA PRO A 114 7.72 26.30 -12.50
C PRO A 114 8.27 27.69 -12.81
N THR A 115 7.61 28.38 -13.75
CA THR A 115 7.96 29.75 -14.14
C THR A 115 6.81 30.70 -13.79
N ALA A 116 6.04 31.12 -14.79
CA ALA A 116 4.95 32.04 -14.61
C ALA A 116 3.72 31.42 -13.92
N ARG A 117 3.60 30.08 -13.90
CA ARG A 117 2.40 29.36 -13.45
C ARG A 117 2.71 28.20 -12.53
N ASP A 118 1.68 27.79 -11.80
CA ASP A 118 1.67 26.53 -11.08
C ASP A 118 1.82 25.37 -12.08
N VAL A 119 2.33 24.24 -11.61
CA VAL A 119 2.62 23.07 -12.44
C VAL A 119 1.88 21.86 -11.89
N ARG A 120 1.30 21.07 -12.79
CA ARG A 120 0.77 19.74 -12.49
C ARG A 120 1.44 18.70 -13.35
N VAL A 121 2.08 17.72 -12.74
CA VAL A 121 2.66 16.55 -13.42
C VAL A 121 1.78 15.33 -13.14
N THR A 122 1.26 14.70 -14.19
CA THR A 122 0.51 13.45 -14.05
C THR A 122 1.38 12.27 -14.45
N ILE A 123 1.77 11.46 -13.46
CA ILE A 123 2.59 10.26 -13.62
C ILE A 123 1.67 9.06 -13.86
N ARG A 124 1.84 8.35 -14.98
CA ARG A 124 1.02 7.18 -15.33
C ARG A 124 1.87 5.95 -15.60
N GLU A 125 1.59 4.87 -14.90
CA GLU A 125 2.23 3.57 -15.15
C GLU A 125 1.83 3.02 -16.53
N LYS A 126 2.84 2.51 -17.26
CA LYS A 126 2.67 2.02 -18.62
C LYS A 126 3.32 0.63 -18.75
N LYS A 127 2.49 -0.40 -18.97
CA LYS A 127 2.93 -1.78 -19.19
C LYS A 127 3.57 -1.97 -20.56
N GLY A 128 4.46 -2.95 -20.67
CA GLY A 128 5.27 -3.25 -21.86
C GLY A 128 6.63 -2.56 -21.84
N LYS A 129 7.46 -2.88 -22.82
CA LYS A 129 8.80 -2.27 -23.00
C LYS A 129 8.67 -0.94 -23.71
N HIS A 130 9.25 0.12 -23.14
CA HIS A 130 9.16 1.48 -23.67
C HIS A 130 10.49 2.21 -23.52
N ALA A 131 10.89 2.97 -24.53
CA ALA A 131 12.04 3.86 -24.48
C ALA A 131 11.68 5.26 -23.93
N ASP A 132 10.55 5.39 -23.22
CA ASP A 132 10.10 6.67 -22.69
C ASP A 132 11.08 7.18 -21.61
N ALA A 133 11.41 8.47 -21.67
CA ALA A 133 12.20 9.12 -20.62
C ALA A 133 11.33 9.47 -19.40
N ASP A 134 11.97 9.63 -18.25
CA ASP A 134 11.36 10.15 -17.02
C ASP A 134 11.22 11.68 -17.00
N THR A 135 11.41 12.34 -18.14
CA THR A 135 11.24 13.79 -18.30
C THR A 135 9.79 14.11 -18.59
N PRO A 136 9.10 14.91 -17.74
CA PRO A 136 7.71 15.27 -17.99
C PRO A 136 7.55 16.09 -19.27
N VAL A 137 6.53 15.78 -20.06
CA VAL A 137 6.23 16.45 -21.32
C VAL A 137 5.02 17.36 -21.13
N LEU A 138 5.18 18.64 -21.45
CA LEU A 138 4.08 19.62 -21.38
C LEU A 138 2.97 19.20 -22.35
N LYS A 139 1.74 19.10 -21.86
CA LYS A 139 0.58 18.78 -22.70
C LYS A 139 0.38 19.85 -23.76
N ALA A 140 0.22 19.41 -25.00
CA ALA A 140 -0.20 20.30 -26.08
C ALA A 140 -1.57 20.90 -25.70
N LYS A 141 -1.72 22.21 -25.89
CA LYS A 141 -3.05 22.83 -25.79
C LYS A 141 -3.86 22.29 -26.96
N GLU A 142 -4.94 21.57 -26.68
CA GLU A 142 -5.89 21.19 -27.72
C GLU A 142 -6.29 22.47 -28.48
N GLY A 143 -6.03 22.47 -29.78
CA GLY A 143 -6.36 23.55 -30.69
C GLY A 143 -7.87 23.64 -30.88
N GLY A 144 -8.58 24.10 -29.87
CA GLY A 144 -9.94 24.58 -30.02
C GLY A 144 -9.90 25.91 -30.76
N THR A 145 -10.24 25.89 -32.04
CA THR A 145 -10.66 27.07 -32.80
C THR A 145 -12.01 27.56 -32.28
N ASP A 146 -12.09 27.94 -31.01
CA ASP A 146 -13.24 28.65 -30.47
C ASP A 146 -12.83 30.05 -30.05
N LYS A 147 -13.27 30.99 -30.89
CA LYS A 147 -13.35 32.40 -30.57
C LYS A 147 -14.08 32.54 -29.23
N ALA A 148 -13.48 33.36 -28.35
CA ALA A 148 -14.14 33.99 -27.21
C ALA A 148 -14.56 33.09 -26.04
N THR A 149 -13.61 32.41 -25.40
CA THR A 149 -13.48 32.34 -23.91
C THR A 149 -12.03 32.00 -23.53
N SER A 150 -11.10 32.89 -23.87
CA SER A 150 -9.65 32.70 -23.68
C SER A 150 -9.17 32.90 -22.24
N LYS A 151 -9.69 32.13 -21.27
CA LYS A 151 -8.95 31.91 -20.01
C LYS A 151 -7.89 30.84 -20.31
N ARG A 152 -6.63 31.28 -20.52
CA ARG A 152 -5.49 30.36 -20.53
C ARG A 152 -5.54 29.50 -19.26
N PRO A 153 -5.26 28.19 -19.32
CA PRO A 153 -5.18 27.39 -18.11
C PRO A 153 -4.14 28.01 -17.17
N GLU A 154 -4.58 28.23 -15.93
CA GLU A 154 -3.83 28.86 -14.83
C GLU A 154 -2.64 28.01 -14.38
N ILE A 155 -2.63 26.73 -14.79
CA ILE A 155 -1.66 25.70 -14.44
C ILE A 155 -1.06 25.13 -15.73
N ASP A 156 0.24 24.92 -15.76
CA ASP A 156 0.91 24.16 -16.82
C ASP A 156 0.84 22.66 -16.50
N GLU A 157 0.20 21.88 -17.37
CA GLU A 157 0.01 20.44 -17.20
C GLU A 157 1.03 19.63 -17.98
N TYR A 158 1.67 18.66 -17.32
CA TYR A 158 2.63 17.74 -17.88
C TYR A 158 2.14 16.30 -17.73
N ASP A 159 2.43 15.46 -18.72
CA ASP A 159 2.32 14.01 -18.61
C ASP A 159 3.71 13.39 -18.45
N ALA A 160 3.81 12.37 -17.61
CA ALA A 160 5.04 11.62 -17.39
C ALA A 160 4.75 10.12 -17.29
N PRO A 161 5.48 9.25 -18.02
CA PRO A 161 5.27 7.82 -17.93
C PRO A 161 6.06 7.21 -16.76
N LEU A 162 5.53 6.14 -16.17
CA LEU A 162 6.23 5.26 -15.22
C LEU A 162 6.33 3.86 -15.86
N THR A 163 7.42 3.65 -16.60
CA THR A 163 7.72 2.42 -17.35
C THR A 163 8.53 1.44 -16.49
N GLY A 164 8.81 0.23 -17.00
CA GLY A 164 9.58 -0.77 -16.26
C GLY A 164 11.03 -0.32 -16.08
N ASP A 165 11.59 0.33 -17.10
CA ASP A 165 12.92 0.94 -17.04
C ASP A 165 12.98 2.06 -15.99
N ILE A 166 11.91 2.85 -15.83
CA ILE A 166 11.85 3.87 -14.77
C ILE A 166 11.69 3.22 -13.38
N TRP A 167 10.86 2.19 -13.23
CA TRP A 167 10.80 1.40 -11.99
C TRP A 167 12.18 0.85 -11.59
N MET A 168 12.93 0.33 -12.57
CA MET A 168 14.29 -0.15 -12.38
C MET A 168 15.24 0.97 -11.95
N LYS A 169 15.11 2.18 -12.52
CA LYS A 169 15.89 3.36 -12.15
C LYS A 169 15.60 3.82 -10.70
N VAL A 170 14.33 3.83 -10.28
CA VAL A 170 13.92 4.29 -8.94
C VAL A 170 13.92 3.18 -7.89
N SER A 171 14.50 2.02 -8.20
CA SER A 171 14.73 0.97 -7.22
C SER A 171 16.20 0.95 -6.86
N HIS A 172 16.52 0.88 -5.57
CA HIS A 172 17.92 0.75 -5.15
C HIS A 172 18.50 -0.58 -5.64
N LYS A 173 19.74 -0.54 -6.12
CA LYS A 173 20.51 -1.73 -6.50
C LYS A 173 21.63 -1.87 -5.49
N TYR A 174 21.43 -2.76 -4.53
CA TYR A 174 22.39 -3.02 -3.48
C TYR A 174 23.69 -3.61 -4.06
N THR A 175 24.79 -3.34 -3.39
CA THR A 175 26.14 -3.77 -3.74
C THR A 175 26.68 -4.74 -2.70
N GLU A 176 27.72 -5.49 -3.07
CA GLU A 176 28.41 -6.40 -2.14
C GLU A 176 28.91 -5.69 -0.86
N ALA A 177 29.34 -4.43 -0.98
CA ALA A 177 29.87 -3.63 0.11
C ALA A 177 28.81 -3.30 1.18
N GLU A 178 27.54 -3.19 0.78
CA GLU A 178 26.44 -2.85 1.69
C GLU A 178 25.96 -4.05 2.51
N VAL A 179 26.17 -5.28 2.02
CA VAL A 179 25.59 -6.51 2.60
C VAL A 179 25.84 -6.64 4.09
N ALA A 180 27.08 -6.45 4.55
CA ALA A 180 27.43 -6.66 5.95
C ALA A 180 26.72 -5.69 6.92
N ALA A 181 26.36 -4.50 6.45
CA ALA A 181 25.63 -3.51 7.25
C ALA A 181 24.11 -3.76 7.27
N LEU A 182 23.60 -4.57 6.34
CA LEU A 182 22.16 -4.75 6.08
C LEU A 182 21.63 -6.14 6.44
N VAL A 183 22.49 -7.05 6.90
CA VAL A 183 22.08 -8.35 7.44
C VAL A 183 22.20 -8.35 8.97
N PRO A 184 21.49 -9.23 9.69
CA PRO A 184 21.66 -9.38 11.14
C PRO A 184 23.14 -9.56 11.52
N SER A 185 23.59 -8.89 12.58
CA SER A 185 24.98 -8.95 13.05
C SER A 185 25.44 -10.33 13.49
N ASP A 186 24.49 -11.21 13.84
CA ASP A 186 24.71 -12.60 14.22
C ASP A 186 24.68 -13.56 13.01
N THR A 187 24.54 -13.05 11.79
CA THR A 187 24.60 -13.86 10.56
C THR A 187 25.95 -14.56 10.45
N GLY A 188 25.92 -15.90 10.35
CA GLY A 188 27.12 -16.72 10.23
C GLY A 188 27.95 -16.38 8.99
N PRO A 189 29.29 -16.57 9.03
CA PRO A 189 30.18 -16.17 7.95
C PRO A 189 29.89 -16.86 6.61
N GLU A 190 29.43 -18.12 6.63
CA GLU A 190 29.06 -18.86 5.44
C GLU A 190 27.81 -18.27 4.76
N VAL A 191 26.80 -17.89 5.56
CA VAL A 191 25.59 -17.23 5.08
C VAL A 191 25.92 -15.85 4.54
N LEU A 192 26.70 -15.06 5.28
CA LEU A 192 27.16 -13.74 4.82
C LEU A 192 27.91 -13.83 3.48
N ALA A 193 28.78 -14.82 3.32
CA ALA A 193 29.50 -15.04 2.07
C ALA A 193 28.56 -15.44 0.92
N ALA A 194 27.56 -16.28 1.18
CA ALA A 194 26.56 -16.66 0.16
C ALA A 194 25.69 -15.47 -0.26
N VAL A 195 25.26 -14.63 0.68
CA VAL A 195 24.52 -13.40 0.37
C VAL A 195 25.39 -12.46 -0.45
N LYS A 196 26.66 -12.22 -0.07
CA LYS A 196 27.60 -11.40 -0.85
C LYS A 196 27.75 -11.85 -2.30
N LYS A 197 27.78 -13.15 -2.58
CA LYS A 197 27.85 -13.68 -3.95
C LYS A 197 26.69 -13.23 -4.83
N ILE A 198 25.49 -13.05 -4.26
CA ILE A 198 24.33 -12.55 -4.99
C ILE A 198 24.61 -11.13 -5.51
N TYR A 199 25.10 -10.25 -4.64
CA TYR A 199 25.36 -8.84 -4.95
C TYR A 199 26.67 -8.62 -5.72
N ALA A 200 27.60 -9.56 -5.69
CA ALA A 200 28.78 -9.60 -6.56
C ALA A 200 28.45 -10.02 -8.00
N GLY A 201 27.25 -10.53 -8.24
CA GLY A 201 26.80 -11.07 -9.52
C GLY A 201 27.03 -12.58 -9.60
N LEU A 202 25.93 -13.34 -9.54
CA LEU A 202 25.98 -14.79 -9.79
C LEU A 202 26.26 -15.08 -11.26
N LYS A 203 26.92 -16.21 -11.51
CA LYS A 203 27.14 -16.73 -12.87
C LYS A 203 25.98 -17.56 -13.38
N ASP A 204 25.26 -18.19 -12.46
CA ASP A 204 24.16 -19.11 -12.74
C ASP A 204 22.96 -18.74 -11.87
N LYS A 205 21.77 -19.17 -12.30
CA LYS A 205 20.51 -19.08 -11.54
C LYS A 205 20.46 -19.99 -10.31
N SER A 206 21.60 -20.54 -9.90
CA SER A 206 21.70 -21.41 -8.74
C SER A 206 22.82 -20.95 -7.80
N LEU A 207 22.57 -21.12 -6.50
CA LEU A 207 23.53 -20.85 -5.45
C LEU A 207 23.60 -22.04 -4.51
N ASN A 208 24.82 -22.51 -4.25
CA ASN A 208 25.09 -23.50 -3.21
C ASN A 208 25.70 -22.79 -1.99
N LEU A 209 25.00 -22.84 -0.86
CA LEU A 209 25.52 -22.49 0.45
C LEU A 209 25.97 -23.78 1.13
N ILE A 210 27.24 -23.84 1.52
CA ILE A 210 27.84 -24.98 2.20
C ILE A 210 28.30 -24.51 3.58
N VAL A 211 27.80 -25.15 4.63
CA VAL A 211 28.22 -24.96 6.00
C VAL A 211 28.96 -26.23 6.42
N PRO A 212 30.27 -26.17 6.70
CA PRO A 212 31.03 -27.34 7.10
C PRO A 212 30.59 -27.84 8.48
N ALA A 213 30.80 -29.13 8.74
CA ALA A 213 30.55 -29.73 10.05
C ALA A 213 31.31 -28.97 11.15
N LYS A 214 30.65 -28.75 12.29
CA LYS A 214 31.24 -28.05 13.43
C LYS A 214 30.79 -28.69 14.74
N GLY A 215 31.72 -29.35 15.42
CA GLY A 215 31.42 -30.16 16.61
C GLY A 215 30.44 -31.28 16.25
N ASP A 216 29.34 -31.38 17.00
CA ASP A 216 28.31 -32.39 16.78
C ASP A 216 27.32 -32.05 15.65
N LYS A 217 27.47 -30.89 15.00
CA LYS A 217 26.62 -30.50 13.86
C LYS A 217 27.21 -31.05 12.56
N PRO A 218 26.46 -31.84 11.76
CA PRO A 218 26.93 -32.33 10.48
C PRO A 218 27.11 -31.18 9.49
N ASP A 219 27.79 -31.47 8.38
CA ASP A 219 27.83 -30.55 7.25
C ASP A 219 26.43 -30.36 6.68
N MET A 220 26.17 -29.16 6.16
CA MET A 220 24.89 -28.82 5.59
C MET A 220 25.09 -28.09 4.27
N LYS A 221 24.33 -28.52 3.26
CA LYS A 221 24.28 -27.87 1.95
C LYS A 221 22.86 -27.41 1.67
N ILE A 222 22.72 -26.13 1.30
CA ILE A 222 21.49 -25.56 0.77
C ILE A 222 21.71 -25.25 -0.71
N SER A 223 20.87 -25.83 -1.56
CA SER A 223 20.83 -25.55 -3.00
C SER A 223 19.64 -24.64 -3.28
N VAL A 224 19.90 -23.46 -3.81
CA VAL A 224 18.89 -22.44 -4.10
C VAL A 224 18.82 -22.24 -5.59
N VAL A 225 17.62 -22.25 -6.15
CA VAL A 225 17.35 -21.91 -7.55
C VAL A 225 16.53 -20.63 -7.60
N PHE A 226 16.88 -19.74 -8.51
CA PHE A 226 16.17 -18.49 -8.76
C PHE A 226 15.51 -18.54 -10.15
N GLU A 227 14.20 -18.40 -10.20
CA GLU A 227 13.46 -18.33 -11.46
C GLU A 227 13.34 -16.89 -11.96
N ASP A 228 13.20 -16.75 -13.29
CA ASP A 228 12.88 -15.45 -13.87
C ASP A 228 11.44 -15.09 -13.55
N ALA A 229 11.22 -13.84 -13.14
CA ALA A 229 9.88 -13.28 -13.11
C ALA A 229 9.52 -12.80 -14.53
N ASN A 230 8.40 -13.30 -15.08
CA ASN A 230 7.86 -12.83 -16.37
C ASN A 230 7.63 -11.32 -16.38
N ASN A 231 7.30 -10.76 -15.22
CA ASN A 231 6.96 -9.36 -15.09
C ASN A 231 8.12 -8.40 -15.53
N PRO A 232 9.33 -8.43 -14.95
CA PRO A 232 10.42 -7.57 -15.43
C PRO A 232 10.78 -7.88 -16.89
N LEU A 233 10.81 -9.15 -17.30
CA LEU A 233 11.10 -9.53 -18.70
C LEU A 233 10.15 -8.91 -19.71
N ASN A 234 8.87 -8.76 -19.35
CA ASN A 234 7.84 -8.20 -20.23
C ASN A 234 7.79 -6.67 -20.23
N ASN A 235 8.36 -6.00 -19.21
CA ASN A 235 8.17 -4.56 -18.98
C ASN A 235 9.47 -3.73 -19.01
N ILE A 236 10.65 -4.36 -18.97
CA ILE A 236 11.96 -3.71 -18.98
C ILE A 236 12.66 -4.02 -20.30
N THR A 237 13.33 -3.01 -20.87
CA THR A 237 13.94 -3.13 -22.21
C THR A 237 15.12 -4.10 -22.21
N ASP A 238 16.05 -3.94 -21.25
CA ASP A 238 17.20 -4.80 -21.02
C ASP A 238 17.22 -5.22 -19.54
N PHE A 239 16.77 -6.46 -19.28
CA PHE A 239 16.71 -7.02 -17.93
C PHE A 239 17.39 -8.38 -17.89
N ASP A 240 18.24 -8.55 -16.88
CA ASP A 240 18.82 -9.83 -16.50
C ASP A 240 18.56 -10.09 -15.01
N LEU A 241 18.09 -11.29 -14.68
CA LEU A 241 17.74 -11.64 -13.29
C LEU A 241 18.94 -11.52 -12.35
N LEU A 242 20.12 -12.01 -12.76
CA LEU A 242 21.29 -12.10 -11.90
C LEU A 242 21.96 -10.74 -11.71
N ARG A 243 22.02 -9.95 -12.78
CA ARG A 243 22.59 -8.61 -12.82
C ARG A 243 21.66 -7.59 -12.18
N ASP A 244 20.36 -7.65 -12.46
CA ASP A 244 19.43 -6.56 -12.13
C ASP A 244 18.32 -6.96 -11.16
N GLY A 245 17.79 -8.18 -11.24
CA GLY A 245 16.71 -8.62 -10.37
C GLY A 245 17.17 -8.89 -8.94
N LEU A 246 18.07 -9.85 -8.75
CA LEU A 246 18.51 -10.30 -7.42
C LEU A 246 19.18 -9.18 -6.61
N PRO A 247 20.07 -8.34 -7.16
CA PRO A 247 20.72 -7.27 -6.40
C PRO A 247 19.77 -6.13 -6.00
N ARG A 248 18.51 -6.15 -6.43
CA ARG A 248 17.47 -5.19 -6.01
C ARG A 248 16.62 -5.70 -4.85
N VAL A 249 16.85 -6.93 -4.39
CA VAL A 249 16.26 -7.42 -3.14
C VAL A 249 17.15 -7.00 -1.97
N HIS A 250 16.55 -6.64 -0.84
CA HIS A 250 17.26 -6.27 0.37
C HIS A 250 18.06 -7.45 0.95
N PRO A 251 19.35 -7.29 1.32
CA PRO A 251 20.21 -8.38 1.80
C PRO A 251 19.63 -9.21 2.95
N ALA A 252 18.93 -8.55 3.87
CA ALA A 252 18.25 -9.22 4.98
C ALA A 252 17.24 -10.29 4.55
N GLY A 253 16.63 -10.18 3.37
CA GLY A 253 15.68 -11.17 2.85
C GLY A 253 16.35 -12.50 2.52
N PHE A 254 17.49 -12.47 1.83
CA PHE A 254 18.26 -13.68 1.57
C PHE A 254 18.90 -14.23 2.85
N ALA A 255 19.40 -13.36 3.73
CA ALA A 255 19.97 -13.78 5.01
C ALA A 255 18.93 -14.48 5.90
N SER A 256 17.73 -13.93 6.05
CA SER A 256 16.66 -14.54 6.84
C SER A 256 16.22 -15.89 6.26
N MET A 257 16.11 -15.98 4.94
CA MET A 257 15.80 -17.23 4.23
C MET A 257 16.87 -18.30 4.46
N PHE A 258 18.15 -17.97 4.30
CA PHE A 258 19.24 -18.93 4.48
C PHE A 258 19.42 -19.37 5.94
N ASN A 259 19.40 -18.42 6.88
CA ASN A 259 19.50 -18.73 8.31
C ASN A 259 18.32 -19.61 8.78
N SER A 260 17.11 -19.32 8.30
CA SER A 260 15.92 -20.11 8.63
C SER A 260 15.98 -21.51 8.01
N ALA A 261 16.50 -21.63 6.78
CA ALA A 261 16.68 -22.92 6.14
C ALA A 261 17.71 -23.77 6.88
N LEU A 262 18.84 -23.19 7.30
CA LEU A 262 19.83 -23.88 8.15
C LEU A 262 19.20 -24.36 9.46
N THR A 263 18.42 -23.49 10.12
CA THR A 263 17.74 -23.82 11.38
C THR A 263 16.73 -24.95 11.22
N ALA A 264 15.98 -24.96 10.12
CA ALA A 264 14.98 -25.98 9.79
C ALA A 264 15.56 -27.23 9.10
N GLN A 265 16.87 -27.24 8.84
CA GLN A 265 17.58 -28.25 8.05
C GLN A 265 16.96 -28.48 6.65
N VAL A 266 16.53 -27.39 6.00
CA VAL A 266 16.06 -27.39 4.62
C VAL A 266 17.27 -27.39 3.68
N SER A 267 17.28 -28.29 2.72
CA SER A 267 18.40 -28.51 1.79
C SER A 267 18.16 -27.92 0.41
N ARG A 268 16.91 -27.69 0.01
CA ARG A 268 16.56 -27.06 -1.27
C ARG A 268 15.51 -25.97 -1.12
N LEU A 269 15.72 -24.89 -1.85
CA LEU A 269 14.77 -23.78 -1.97
C LEU A 269 14.64 -23.40 -3.44
N ASN A 270 13.42 -23.07 -3.85
CA ASN A 270 13.16 -22.49 -5.17
C ASN A 270 12.45 -21.16 -5.01
N VAL A 271 13.11 -20.09 -5.47
CA VAL A 271 12.65 -18.71 -5.37
C VAL A 271 12.07 -18.30 -6.72
N THR A 272 10.74 -18.09 -6.76
CA THR A 272 10.01 -17.82 -8.01
C THR A 272 9.85 -16.34 -8.30
N SER A 273 9.98 -15.50 -7.29
CA SER A 273 9.74 -14.08 -7.40
C SER A 273 10.64 -13.32 -6.46
N ASN A 274 11.26 -12.29 -6.99
CA ASN A 274 12.17 -11.40 -6.29
C ASN A 274 11.67 -9.96 -6.47
N TRP A 275 12.58 -9.01 -6.66
CA TRP A 275 12.21 -7.68 -7.13
C TRP A 275 11.48 -7.76 -8.49
N ARG A 276 10.36 -7.05 -8.61
CA ARG A 276 9.58 -6.94 -9.85
C ARG A 276 8.86 -5.58 -9.96
N PRO A 277 8.87 -4.91 -11.12
CA PRO A 277 8.12 -3.66 -11.35
C PRO A 277 6.62 -3.91 -11.62
N MET A 278 5.74 -2.93 -11.46
CA MET A 278 4.33 -2.98 -11.97
C MET A 278 3.38 -4.10 -11.52
N GLU A 279 3.83 -5.18 -10.89
CA GLU A 279 2.98 -6.27 -10.40
C GLU A 279 3.35 -6.63 -8.97
N GLY A 280 2.42 -7.27 -8.28
CA GLY A 280 2.57 -7.61 -6.87
C GLY A 280 2.41 -6.40 -5.94
N SER A 281 2.70 -6.68 -4.66
CA SER A 281 2.68 -5.70 -3.58
C SER A 281 3.81 -4.69 -3.70
N ILE A 282 3.73 -3.60 -2.92
CA ILE A 282 4.85 -2.66 -2.80
C ILE A 282 6.12 -3.34 -2.30
N ALA A 283 6.01 -4.42 -1.49
CA ALA A 283 7.17 -5.14 -0.98
C ALA A 283 8.08 -5.63 -2.11
N HIS A 284 7.55 -6.29 -3.15
CA HIS A 284 8.37 -6.70 -4.29
C HIS A 284 8.93 -5.52 -5.07
N ARG A 285 8.12 -4.48 -5.29
CA ARG A 285 8.55 -3.31 -6.07
C ARG A 285 9.67 -2.55 -5.38
N ALA A 286 9.65 -2.48 -4.05
CA ALA A 286 10.67 -1.85 -3.21
C ALA A 286 11.86 -2.78 -2.92
N GLY A 287 11.85 -4.03 -3.37
CA GLY A 287 12.94 -4.98 -3.09
C GLY A 287 12.89 -5.64 -1.72
N LEU A 288 11.75 -5.58 -1.03
CA LEU A 288 11.55 -6.15 0.30
C LEU A 288 10.85 -7.52 0.26
N GLY A 289 10.33 -7.95 -0.89
CA GLY A 289 9.56 -9.18 -1.04
C GLY A 289 10.32 -10.32 -1.74
N LEU A 290 10.14 -11.54 -1.23
CA LEU A 290 10.61 -12.80 -1.83
C LEU A 290 9.47 -13.82 -1.86
N ASP A 291 9.29 -14.53 -2.97
CA ASP A 291 8.36 -15.68 -3.05
C ASP A 291 9.13 -16.99 -3.25
N VAL A 292 8.82 -17.99 -2.43
CA VAL A 292 9.39 -19.34 -2.46
C VAL A 292 8.27 -20.34 -2.76
N ASN A 293 8.43 -21.17 -3.79
CA ASN A 293 7.42 -22.17 -4.15
C ASN A 293 7.82 -23.62 -3.83
N PHE A 294 9.09 -23.89 -3.52
CA PHE A 294 9.54 -25.20 -3.02
C PHE A 294 10.40 -25.05 -1.77
N VAL A 295 10.12 -25.91 -0.80
CA VAL A 295 10.92 -26.14 0.42
C VAL A 295 11.23 -27.64 0.46
N ASP A 296 12.50 -27.99 0.22
CA ASP A 296 12.91 -29.35 -0.13
C ASP A 296 12.13 -29.90 -1.34
N ASP A 297 11.43 -31.02 -1.19
CA ASP A 297 10.54 -31.60 -2.20
C ASP A 297 9.11 -31.08 -2.12
N VAL A 298 8.79 -30.29 -1.10
CA VAL A 298 7.42 -29.82 -0.88
C VAL A 298 7.16 -28.59 -1.73
N ARG A 299 6.22 -28.70 -2.66
CA ARG A 299 5.63 -27.58 -3.37
C ARG A 299 4.69 -26.83 -2.45
N MET A 300 4.89 -25.52 -2.31
CA MET A 300 4.05 -24.63 -1.54
C MET A 300 2.74 -24.35 -2.29
N ASN A 301 1.86 -25.34 -2.48
CA ASN A 301 0.60 -25.17 -3.20
C ASN A 301 -0.57 -25.85 -2.49
N ARG A 302 -1.65 -25.11 -2.28
CA ARG A 302 -2.93 -25.55 -1.72
C ARG A 302 -4.13 -24.90 -2.43
N GLN A 303 -3.96 -24.43 -3.67
CA GLN A 303 -5.03 -23.80 -4.46
C GLN A 303 -6.25 -24.71 -4.66
N GLU A 304 -6.06 -26.02 -4.61
CA GLU A 304 -7.14 -27.00 -4.75
C GLU A 304 -8.16 -26.98 -3.60
N LEU A 305 -7.82 -26.35 -2.46
CA LEU A 305 -8.74 -26.20 -1.33
C LEU A 305 -9.98 -25.37 -1.72
N ALA A 306 -9.78 -24.22 -2.37
CA ALA A 306 -10.87 -23.36 -2.82
C ALA A 306 -11.32 -23.65 -4.26
N ASN A 307 -10.48 -24.28 -5.08
CA ASN A 307 -10.81 -24.62 -6.46
C ASN A 307 -10.24 -25.98 -6.85
N PRO A 308 -11.03 -27.07 -6.75
CA PRO A 308 -10.56 -28.43 -7.09
C PRO A 308 -9.99 -28.58 -8.51
N LYS A 309 -10.34 -27.69 -9.44
CA LYS A 309 -9.82 -27.70 -10.81
C LYS A 309 -8.38 -27.19 -10.93
N MET A 310 -7.87 -26.51 -9.90
CA MET A 310 -6.48 -26.04 -9.85
C MET A 310 -5.52 -27.13 -9.38
N HIS A 311 -6.03 -28.29 -8.95
CA HIS A 311 -5.18 -29.44 -8.66
C HIS A 311 -4.54 -29.96 -9.95
N ASN A 312 -3.23 -29.86 -10.03
CA ASN A 312 -2.41 -30.46 -11.07
C ASN A 312 -1.87 -31.81 -10.56
N LYS A 313 -1.68 -32.78 -11.47
CA LYS A 313 -1.03 -34.08 -11.16
C LYS A 313 0.39 -33.95 -10.60
N ASN A 314 0.99 -32.76 -10.71
CA ASN A 314 2.31 -32.41 -10.19
C ASN A 314 2.23 -31.60 -8.87
N ASP A 315 1.05 -31.43 -8.28
CA ASP A 315 0.92 -30.88 -6.93
C ASP A 315 1.09 -32.01 -5.91
N ASP A 316 1.82 -31.73 -4.83
CA ASP A 316 1.85 -32.64 -3.69
C ASP A 316 0.45 -32.78 -3.08
N ASP A 317 0.18 -33.90 -2.42
CA ASP A 317 -1.07 -34.15 -1.68
C ASP A 317 -1.16 -33.30 -0.39
N ASN A 318 -0.99 -31.98 -0.52
CA ASN A 318 -0.99 -31.01 0.58
C ASN A 318 -2.40 -30.73 1.12
N VAL A 319 -3.45 -31.11 0.38
CA VAL A 319 -4.85 -30.97 0.79
C VAL A 319 -5.54 -32.33 0.73
N SER A 320 -5.88 -32.87 1.90
CA SER A 320 -6.54 -34.17 2.01
C SER A 320 -8.01 -34.11 1.56
N ALA A 321 -8.60 -35.26 1.24
CA ALA A 321 -10.04 -35.35 0.93
C ALA A 321 -10.91 -34.98 2.13
N GLU A 322 -10.49 -35.36 3.35
CA GLU A 322 -11.20 -34.99 4.58
C GLU A 322 -11.06 -33.48 4.84
N GLU A 323 -9.90 -32.90 4.58
CA GLU A 323 -9.71 -31.46 4.73
C GLU A 323 -10.67 -30.67 3.84
N ARG A 324 -10.80 -31.05 2.55
CA ARG A 324 -11.77 -30.42 1.63
C ARG A 324 -13.19 -30.47 2.17
N LYS A 325 -13.61 -31.64 2.65
CA LYS A 325 -14.95 -31.83 3.23
C LYS A 325 -15.17 -30.97 4.48
N LEU A 326 -14.18 -30.89 5.38
CA LEU A 326 -14.25 -30.04 6.57
C LEU A 326 -14.27 -28.55 6.21
N TYR A 327 -13.52 -28.16 5.19
CA TYR A 327 -13.48 -26.79 4.69
C TYR A 327 -14.81 -26.39 4.04
N GLU A 328 -15.43 -27.26 3.25
CA GLU A 328 -16.79 -27.06 2.72
C GLU A 328 -17.81 -26.84 3.85
N ALA A 329 -17.78 -27.69 4.89
CA ALA A 329 -18.64 -27.52 6.07
C ALA A 329 -18.38 -26.20 6.83
N PHE A 330 -17.12 -25.77 6.90
CA PHE A 330 -16.76 -24.45 7.45
C PHE A 330 -17.38 -23.31 6.62
N LEU A 331 -17.30 -23.36 5.28
CA LEU A 331 -17.90 -22.35 4.41
C LEU A 331 -19.42 -22.29 4.57
N GLU A 332 -20.09 -23.45 4.61
CA GLU A 332 -21.54 -23.53 4.83
C GLU A 332 -21.95 -22.89 6.17
N THR A 333 -21.29 -23.29 7.27
CA THR A 333 -21.60 -22.75 8.60
C THR A 333 -21.23 -21.27 8.75
N ARG A 334 -20.26 -20.77 7.99
CA ARG A 334 -19.94 -19.34 7.90
C ARG A 334 -21.07 -18.55 7.26
N ASP A 335 -21.61 -19.04 6.15
CA ASP A 335 -22.70 -18.38 5.42
C ASP A 335 -24.01 -18.40 6.24
N GLU A 336 -24.27 -19.50 6.97
CA GLU A 336 -25.34 -19.56 7.98
C GLU A 336 -25.16 -18.49 9.08
N HIS A 337 -23.93 -18.34 9.59
CA HIS A 337 -23.61 -17.35 10.62
C HIS A 337 -23.82 -15.91 10.15
N GLU A 338 -23.34 -15.54 8.97
CA GLU A 338 -23.54 -14.17 8.46
C GLU A 338 -25.02 -13.88 8.23
N THR A 339 -25.78 -14.84 7.68
CA THR A 339 -27.25 -14.71 7.53
C THR A 339 -27.94 -14.49 8.88
N ALA A 340 -27.58 -15.28 9.90
CA ALA A 340 -28.16 -15.16 11.22
C ALA A 340 -27.78 -13.84 11.93
N LYS A 341 -26.55 -13.37 11.73
CA LYS A 341 -26.05 -12.08 12.24
C LYS A 341 -26.78 -10.90 11.60
N ASP A 342 -26.99 -10.92 10.29
CA ASP A 342 -27.76 -9.89 9.59
C ASP A 342 -29.22 -9.86 10.05
N ALA A 343 -29.83 -11.03 10.24
CA ALA A 343 -31.18 -11.14 10.81
C ALA A 343 -31.25 -10.58 12.25
N SER A 344 -30.22 -10.83 13.07
CA SER A 344 -30.12 -10.26 14.42
C SER A 344 -29.97 -8.73 14.38
N ALA A 345 -29.14 -8.19 13.50
CA ALA A 345 -28.99 -6.75 13.32
C ALA A 345 -30.30 -6.08 12.84
N ALA A 346 -31.00 -6.71 11.89
CA ALA A 346 -32.30 -6.25 11.40
C ALA A 346 -33.37 -6.27 12.51
N ALA A 347 -33.43 -7.33 13.32
CA ALA A 347 -34.37 -7.44 14.43
C ALA A 347 -34.07 -6.41 15.53
N ALA A 348 -32.79 -6.16 15.85
CA ALA A 348 -32.39 -5.11 16.78
C ALA A 348 -32.78 -3.71 16.29
N LYS A 349 -32.66 -3.44 14.98
CA LYS A 349 -33.13 -2.19 14.37
C LYS A 349 -34.66 -2.06 14.48
N ALA A 350 -35.41 -3.13 14.17
CA ALA A 350 -36.87 -3.14 14.26
C ALA A 350 -37.37 -2.93 15.70
N GLU A 351 -36.72 -3.54 16.70
CA GLU A 351 -37.03 -3.33 18.12
C GLU A 351 -36.83 -1.87 18.52
N LYS A 352 -35.70 -1.26 18.13
CA LYS A 352 -35.44 0.16 18.38
C LYS A 352 -36.51 1.07 17.76
N GLU A 353 -36.93 0.79 16.53
CA GLU A 353 -37.99 1.54 15.83
C GLU A 353 -39.36 1.37 16.49
N ALA A 354 -39.71 0.14 16.91
CA ALA A 354 -40.97 -0.15 17.61
C ALA A 354 -41.02 0.53 18.98
N CYS A 355 -39.92 0.49 19.75
CA CYS A 355 -39.79 1.18 21.02
C CYS A 355 -39.88 2.71 20.87
N ALA A 356 -39.30 3.28 19.81
CA ALA A 356 -39.44 4.71 19.51
C ALA A 356 -40.88 5.08 19.15
N ALA A 357 -41.56 4.25 18.35
CA ALA A 357 -42.95 4.44 17.98
C ALA A 357 -43.90 4.34 19.19
N LEU A 358 -43.64 3.42 20.11
CA LEU A 358 -44.36 3.30 21.38
C LEU A 358 -44.21 4.57 22.23
N LYS A 359 -42.98 5.07 22.42
CA LYS A 359 -42.73 6.33 23.15
C LYS A 359 -43.47 7.51 22.50
N ALA A 360 -43.47 7.59 21.18
CA ALA A 360 -44.21 8.63 20.45
C ALA A 360 -45.73 8.51 20.63
N ALA A 361 -46.28 7.29 20.67
CA ALA A 361 -47.70 7.05 20.94
C ALA A 361 -48.07 7.45 22.38
N GLN A 362 -47.24 7.08 23.37
CA GLN A 362 -47.42 7.46 24.78
C GLN A 362 -47.42 8.99 24.96
N ALA A 363 -46.51 9.70 24.28
CA ALA A 363 -46.48 11.16 24.30
C ALA A 363 -47.76 11.79 23.71
N LYS A 364 -48.30 11.22 22.61
CA LYS A 364 -49.57 11.68 22.03
C LYS A 364 -50.76 11.43 22.95
N GLN A 365 -50.78 10.29 23.65
CA GLN A 365 -51.81 9.98 24.64
C GLN A 365 -51.80 10.99 25.79
N ALA A 366 -50.62 11.35 26.30
CA ALA A 366 -50.47 12.36 27.35
C ALA A 366 -50.94 13.76 26.91
N ALA A 367 -50.88 14.07 25.61
CA ALA A 367 -51.29 15.36 25.05
C ALA A 367 -52.78 15.43 24.63
N ALA A 368 -53.54 14.33 24.71
CA ALA A 368 -54.93 14.27 24.26
C ALA A 368 -55.88 15.09 25.17
N LYS A 369 -56.70 15.96 24.56
CA LYS A 369 -57.54 16.92 25.31
C LYS A 369 -59.01 16.53 25.37
N THR A 370 -59.53 15.85 24.34
CA THR A 370 -60.92 15.39 24.29
C THR A 370 -61.02 13.89 24.57
N ASP A 371 -62.18 13.43 25.00
CA ASP A 371 -62.38 12.01 25.31
C ASP A 371 -62.25 11.12 24.06
N ALA A 372 -62.69 11.62 22.90
CA ALA A 372 -62.45 10.97 21.60
C ALA A 372 -60.95 10.85 21.27
N GLN A 373 -60.16 11.89 21.54
CA GLN A 373 -58.70 11.87 21.34
C GLN A 373 -58.00 10.92 22.32
N LYS A 374 -58.46 10.87 23.59
CA LYS A 374 -57.91 9.96 24.61
C LYS A 374 -58.16 8.50 24.23
N ALA A 375 -59.37 8.18 23.78
CA ALA A 375 -59.73 6.82 23.33
C ALA A 375 -58.89 6.38 22.12
N ALA A 376 -58.76 7.24 21.10
CA ALA A 376 -57.94 6.94 19.92
C ALA A 376 -56.45 6.78 20.24
N ALA A 377 -55.91 7.62 21.13
CA ALA A 377 -54.52 7.54 21.53
C ALA A 377 -54.22 6.31 22.43
N ALA A 378 -55.17 5.89 23.27
CA ALA A 378 -55.05 4.67 24.06
C ALA A 378 -54.96 3.43 23.17
N ALA A 379 -55.83 3.31 22.16
CA ALA A 379 -55.79 2.22 21.18
C ALA A 379 -54.46 2.22 20.39
N ALA A 380 -53.92 3.40 20.04
CA ALA A 380 -52.63 3.50 19.38
C ALA A 380 -51.46 3.05 20.27
N VAL A 381 -51.50 3.36 21.58
CA VAL A 381 -50.48 2.89 22.53
C VAL A 381 -50.51 1.37 22.66
N GLU A 382 -51.69 0.77 22.78
CA GLU A 382 -51.85 -0.69 22.88
C GLU A 382 -51.27 -1.39 21.64
N ALA A 383 -51.63 -0.93 20.44
CA ALA A 383 -51.11 -1.48 19.20
C ALA A 383 -49.58 -1.33 19.07
N LYS A 384 -49.01 -0.20 19.54
CA LYS A 384 -47.56 0.00 19.53
C LYS A 384 -46.83 -0.78 20.63
N GLN A 385 -47.49 -1.04 21.75
CA GLN A 385 -46.96 -1.89 22.82
C GLN A 385 -46.86 -3.34 22.36
N GLU A 386 -47.90 -3.84 21.68
CA GLU A 386 -47.87 -5.19 21.11
C GLU A 386 -46.77 -5.30 20.05
N ALA A 387 -46.66 -4.33 19.13
CA ALA A 387 -45.59 -4.30 18.13
C ALA A 387 -44.19 -4.26 18.76
N ALA A 388 -43.99 -3.50 19.86
CA ALA A 388 -42.73 -3.49 20.60
C ALA A 388 -42.43 -4.85 21.24
N ASN A 389 -43.42 -5.48 21.88
CA ASN A 389 -43.25 -6.80 22.49
C ASN A 389 -42.92 -7.89 21.44
N GLN A 390 -43.58 -7.86 20.28
CA GLN A 390 -43.29 -8.75 19.17
C GLN A 390 -41.88 -8.53 18.63
N ALA A 391 -41.46 -7.26 18.47
CA ALA A 391 -40.11 -6.92 18.01
C ALA A 391 -39.02 -7.37 19.01
N THR A 392 -39.25 -7.22 20.31
CA THR A 392 -38.35 -7.76 21.36
C THR A 392 -38.23 -9.28 21.26
N THR A 393 -39.35 -9.99 21.11
CA THR A 393 -39.35 -11.45 20.97
C THR A 393 -38.60 -11.89 19.70
N ALA A 394 -38.80 -11.17 18.58
CA ALA A 394 -38.09 -11.44 17.33
C ALA A 394 -36.57 -11.22 17.46
N LYS A 395 -36.16 -10.16 18.15
CA LYS A 395 -34.76 -9.86 18.47
C LYS A 395 -34.13 -10.98 19.29
N GLU A 396 -34.75 -11.40 20.39
CA GLU A 396 -34.22 -12.48 21.23
C GLU A 396 -34.09 -13.81 20.45
N LYS A 397 -35.05 -14.13 19.59
CA LYS A 397 -34.99 -15.31 18.72
C LYS A 397 -33.83 -15.21 17.72
N ALA A 398 -33.66 -14.05 17.08
CA ALA A 398 -32.59 -13.82 16.11
C ALA A 398 -31.20 -13.84 16.77
N GLU A 399 -31.04 -13.26 17.97
CA GLU A 399 -29.80 -13.33 18.75
C GLU A 399 -29.46 -14.76 19.14
N LYS A 400 -30.45 -15.56 19.59
CA LYS A 400 -30.25 -16.99 19.89
C LYS A 400 -29.80 -17.78 18.65
N ALA A 401 -30.40 -17.49 17.49
CA ALA A 401 -30.00 -18.11 16.22
C ALA A 401 -28.57 -17.72 15.81
N ALA A 402 -28.22 -16.43 15.89
CA ALA A 402 -26.87 -15.93 15.59
C ALA A 402 -25.81 -16.57 16.51
N ASN A 403 -26.10 -16.66 17.82
CA ASN A 403 -25.19 -17.31 18.77
C ASN A 403 -25.02 -18.81 18.50
N SER A 404 -26.09 -19.51 18.13
CA SER A 404 -26.03 -20.93 17.75
C SER A 404 -25.20 -21.14 16.48
N ALA A 405 -25.45 -20.32 15.44
CA ALA A 405 -24.70 -20.37 14.20
C ALA A 405 -23.21 -20.03 14.42
N SER A 406 -22.89 -19.09 15.31
CA SER A 406 -21.52 -18.74 15.67
C SER A 406 -20.77 -19.91 16.30
N LYS A 407 -21.43 -20.66 17.20
CA LYS A 407 -20.84 -21.87 17.81
C LYS A 407 -20.57 -22.97 16.78
N LYS A 408 -21.54 -23.22 15.88
CA LYS A 408 -21.37 -24.19 14.79
C LYS A 408 -20.22 -23.82 13.88
N ARG A 409 -20.15 -22.55 13.47
CA ARG A 409 -19.07 -22.01 12.64
C ARG A 409 -17.71 -22.23 13.28
N ARG A 410 -17.55 -21.88 14.57
CA ARG A 410 -16.29 -22.10 15.31
C ARG A 410 -15.93 -23.58 15.36
N ALA A 411 -16.87 -24.46 15.68
CA ALA A 411 -16.60 -25.90 15.72
C ALA A 411 -16.17 -26.46 14.35
N ALA A 412 -16.77 -26.00 13.25
CA ALA A 412 -16.38 -26.39 11.90
C ALA A 412 -15.00 -25.82 11.51
N GLU A 413 -14.73 -24.56 11.88
CA GLU A 413 -13.44 -23.92 11.68
C GLU A 413 -12.32 -24.64 12.44
N ASP A 414 -12.55 -24.97 13.72
CA ASP A 414 -11.60 -25.70 14.57
C ASP A 414 -11.32 -27.11 13.99
N ALA A 415 -12.37 -27.84 13.58
CA ALA A 415 -12.22 -29.16 12.98
C ALA A 415 -11.40 -29.13 11.68
N TRP A 416 -11.66 -28.16 10.80
CA TRP A 416 -10.85 -27.95 9.59
C TRP A 416 -9.40 -27.57 9.94
N ALA A 417 -9.21 -26.65 10.88
CA ALA A 417 -7.89 -26.21 11.31
C ALA A 417 -7.04 -27.35 11.89
N ASP A 418 -7.65 -28.27 12.65
CA ASP A 418 -6.99 -29.44 13.22
C ASP A 418 -6.51 -30.41 12.13
N GLU A 419 -7.36 -30.78 11.16
CA GLU A 419 -6.96 -31.64 10.03
C GLU A 419 -5.86 -30.98 9.20
N LYS A 420 -6.01 -29.68 8.87
CA LYS A 420 -4.98 -28.92 8.14
C LYS A 420 -3.63 -28.96 8.87
N SER A 421 -3.64 -28.74 10.18
CA SER A 421 -2.41 -28.68 10.98
C SER A 421 -1.77 -30.06 11.13
N ALA A 422 -2.57 -31.13 11.25
CA ALA A 422 -2.09 -32.50 11.32
C ALA A 422 -1.43 -32.98 10.01
N ARG A 423 -1.79 -32.38 8.87
CA ARG A 423 -1.28 -32.72 7.54
C ARG A 423 -0.19 -31.78 7.03
N GLU A 424 0.19 -30.78 7.80
CA GLU A 424 1.21 -29.84 7.39
C GLU A 424 2.59 -30.53 7.28
N PRO A 425 3.34 -30.34 6.17
CA PRO A 425 4.68 -30.91 6.04
C PRO A 425 5.65 -30.35 7.09
N ALA A 426 6.23 -31.24 7.90
CA ALA A 426 7.09 -30.86 9.03
C ALA A 426 8.26 -29.92 8.67
N ARG A 427 8.84 -30.06 7.47
CA ARG A 427 9.91 -29.17 6.98
C ARG A 427 9.40 -27.76 6.72
N VAL A 428 8.20 -27.61 6.17
CA VAL A 428 7.55 -26.31 5.97
C VAL A 428 7.24 -25.67 7.33
N THR A 429 6.70 -26.44 8.28
CA THR A 429 6.44 -25.95 9.65
C THR A 429 7.71 -25.44 10.34
N ALA A 430 8.79 -26.23 10.26
CA ALA A 430 10.07 -25.86 10.85
C ALA A 430 10.67 -24.61 10.20
N PHE A 431 10.58 -24.51 8.87
CA PHE A 431 11.08 -23.36 8.12
C PHE A 431 10.30 -22.08 8.41
N ARG A 432 8.96 -22.13 8.36
CA ARG A 432 8.09 -21.03 8.78
C ARG A 432 8.38 -20.61 10.22
N GLY A 433 8.47 -21.59 11.14
CA GLY A 433 8.75 -21.35 12.55
C GLY A 433 10.11 -20.70 12.82
N ALA A 434 11.09 -20.92 11.94
CA ALA A 434 12.37 -20.21 11.99
C ALA A 434 12.27 -18.78 11.42
N LEU A 435 11.54 -18.59 10.31
CA LEU A 435 11.30 -17.27 9.72
C LEU A 435 10.54 -16.33 10.66
N LEU A 436 9.51 -16.83 11.36
CA LEU A 436 8.73 -16.07 12.36
C LEU A 436 9.58 -15.55 13.54
N LYS A 437 10.74 -16.17 13.79
CA LYS A 437 11.67 -15.72 14.85
C LYS A 437 12.69 -14.71 14.36
N CYS A 438 12.77 -14.50 13.04
CA CYS A 438 13.76 -13.61 12.45
C CYS A 438 13.30 -12.16 12.55
N MET A 439 14.06 -11.32 13.26
CA MET A 439 13.76 -9.89 13.43
C MET A 439 13.77 -9.08 12.12
N CYS A 440 14.32 -9.64 11.04
CA CYS A 440 14.33 -9.00 9.73
C CYS A 440 13.10 -9.30 8.88
N VAL A 441 12.20 -10.18 9.32
CA VAL A 441 10.96 -10.48 8.62
C VAL A 441 9.86 -9.61 9.22
N GLU A 442 9.08 -8.92 8.40
CA GLU A 442 7.92 -8.14 8.83
C GLU A 442 6.64 -8.93 8.61
N GLN A 443 6.47 -9.51 7.42
CA GLN A 443 5.26 -10.24 7.04
C GLN A 443 5.65 -11.61 6.48
N LEU A 444 4.84 -12.62 6.78
CA LEU A 444 5.02 -13.98 6.32
C LEU A 444 3.67 -14.56 5.89
N PHE A 445 3.49 -14.82 4.60
CA PHE A 445 2.25 -15.39 4.07
C PHE A 445 2.54 -16.69 3.34
N ASP A 446 1.82 -17.75 3.64
CA ASP A 446 1.99 -19.03 2.97
C ASP A 446 0.66 -19.76 2.78
N PRO A 447 0.64 -20.93 2.10
CA PRO A 447 -0.59 -21.64 1.80
C PRO A 447 -1.35 -22.18 3.04
N TRP A 448 -0.74 -22.17 4.22
CA TRP A 448 -1.31 -22.63 5.48
C TRP A 448 -1.61 -21.49 6.46
N TYR A 449 -0.78 -20.44 6.50
CA TYR A 449 -0.88 -19.35 7.48
C TYR A 449 -0.56 -17.97 6.90
N MET A 450 -1.15 -16.95 7.51
CA MET A 450 -0.95 -15.54 7.22
C MET A 450 -0.48 -14.84 8.49
N ASP A 451 0.66 -14.14 8.41
CA ASP A 451 1.17 -13.27 9.46
C ASP A 451 1.53 -11.91 8.87
N VAL A 452 0.73 -10.90 9.23
CA VAL A 452 0.88 -9.54 8.70
C VAL A 452 1.92 -8.72 9.44
N ASN A 453 2.36 -9.18 10.62
CA ASN A 453 3.34 -8.50 11.47
C ASN A 453 3.98 -9.50 12.44
N THR A 454 5.05 -10.15 12.00
CA THR A 454 5.77 -11.14 12.82
C THR A 454 6.44 -10.52 14.07
N GLN A 455 6.49 -9.18 14.17
CA GLN A 455 7.07 -8.45 15.30
C GLN A 455 6.09 -8.25 16.47
N ASP A 456 4.78 -8.42 16.25
CA ASP A 456 3.78 -8.26 17.32
C ASP A 456 3.67 -9.49 18.25
N LYS A 457 4.33 -10.59 17.87
CA LYS A 457 4.34 -11.89 18.58
C LYS A 457 2.97 -12.56 18.67
N ALA A 458 1.97 -12.07 17.94
CA ALA A 458 0.71 -12.76 17.79
C ALA A 458 0.92 -14.04 16.97
N PRO A 459 0.20 -15.12 17.26
CA PRO A 459 0.23 -16.30 16.40
C PRO A 459 -0.27 -15.97 14.99
N PRO A 460 0.35 -16.52 13.94
CA PRO A 460 -0.18 -16.45 12.58
C PRO A 460 -1.61 -16.97 12.52
N THR A 461 -2.45 -16.34 11.70
CA THR A 461 -3.81 -16.80 11.43
C THR A 461 -3.81 -17.82 10.30
N HIS A 462 -4.80 -18.71 10.22
CA HIS A 462 -4.92 -19.64 9.09
C HIS A 462 -5.13 -18.91 7.77
N ASN A 463 -4.48 -19.37 6.70
CA ASN A 463 -4.83 -18.97 5.34
C ASN A 463 -6.11 -19.72 4.94
N LYS A 464 -7.24 -19.01 4.97
CA LYS A 464 -8.56 -19.55 4.67
C LYS A 464 -8.94 -19.39 3.21
N GLN A 465 -8.11 -18.78 2.37
CA GLN A 465 -8.38 -18.54 0.94
C GLN A 465 -9.74 -17.82 0.69
N LEU A 466 -10.18 -16.96 1.61
CA LEU A 466 -11.43 -16.23 1.51
C LEU A 466 -11.25 -14.91 0.76
N ASP A 467 -10.23 -14.14 1.15
CA ASP A 467 -9.92 -12.86 0.53
C ASP A 467 -8.85 -12.97 -0.58
N ASP A 468 -8.65 -11.87 -1.31
CA ASP A 468 -7.72 -11.83 -2.43
C ASP A 468 -6.26 -12.02 -2.01
N ASN A 469 -5.89 -11.59 -0.81
CA ASN A 469 -4.53 -11.74 -0.29
C ASN A 469 -4.25 -13.19 0.12
N GLU A 470 -5.21 -13.84 0.78
CA GLU A 470 -5.14 -15.27 1.12
C GLU A 470 -5.06 -16.15 -0.13
N LYS A 471 -5.92 -15.89 -1.12
CA LYS A 471 -5.91 -16.59 -2.42
C LYS A 471 -4.60 -16.38 -3.17
N LEU A 472 -4.06 -15.16 -3.16
CA LEU A 472 -2.77 -14.87 -3.79
C LEU A 472 -1.64 -15.73 -3.20
N HIS A 473 -1.62 -15.91 -1.87
CA HIS A 473 -0.56 -16.66 -1.17
C HIS A 473 -0.90 -18.15 -0.97
N SER A 474 -1.89 -18.68 -1.69
CA SER A 474 -2.26 -20.11 -1.63
C SER A 474 -1.28 -21.03 -2.39
N HIS A 475 -0.30 -20.46 -3.11
CA HIS A 475 0.61 -21.20 -3.99
C HIS A 475 2.09 -20.81 -3.90
N HIS A 476 2.47 -20.11 -2.83
CA HIS A 476 3.86 -19.80 -2.50
C HIS A 476 3.97 -19.29 -1.06
N LEU A 477 5.16 -19.36 -0.49
CA LEU A 477 5.56 -18.63 0.71
C LEU A 477 6.10 -17.25 0.31
N HIS A 478 5.45 -16.19 0.76
CA HIS A 478 5.88 -14.81 0.64
C HIS A 478 6.55 -14.34 1.92
N ILE A 479 7.75 -13.77 1.78
CA ILE A 479 8.55 -13.19 2.86
C ILE A 479 8.69 -11.69 2.58
N THR A 480 8.23 -10.84 3.49
CA THR A 480 8.51 -9.40 3.46
C THR A 480 9.56 -9.04 4.51
N VAL A 481 10.60 -8.32 4.09
CA VAL A 481 11.66 -7.79 4.96
C VAL A 481 11.16 -6.58 5.74
N HIS A 482 11.56 -6.49 7.01
CA HIS A 482 11.42 -5.30 7.84
C HIS A 482 12.49 -4.26 7.47
N GLU A 483 12.07 -3.13 6.88
CA GLU A 483 12.94 -1.99 6.55
C GLU A 483 12.26 -0.68 6.98
N PRO A 484 12.47 -0.23 8.24
CA PRO A 484 11.72 0.86 8.86
C PRO A 484 11.98 2.22 8.21
N LYS A 485 13.05 2.37 7.43
CA LYS A 485 13.33 3.59 6.67
C LYS A 485 12.66 3.60 5.29
N ILE A 486 11.90 2.58 4.93
CA ILE A 486 11.03 2.55 3.73
C ILE A 486 9.55 2.40 4.12
N ARG A 487 9.20 1.44 4.98
CA ARG A 487 7.81 1.10 5.30
C ARG A 487 7.62 0.75 6.77
#